data_AF-F0Y5V8-F1
#
_entry.id   AF-F0Y5V8-F1
#
_cell.length_a   1.000
_cell.length_b   1.000
_cell.length_c   1.000
_cell.angle_alpha   90.00
_cell.angle_beta   90.00
_cell.angle_gamma   90.00
#
_symmetry.space_group_name_H-M   'P 1'
#
loop_
_entity.id
_entity.type
_entity.pdbx_description
1 polymer ?
#
loop_
_entity_poly.entity_id
_entity_poly.type
_entity_poly.pdbx_seq_one_letter_code
_entity_poly.pdbx_strand_id
1 'polypeptide(L)'
;LKKANRPNLYAEVGPDLDENSSEQEMKKAYKKAALKWHPDRFSTKSDEEKSKAEVQFKKINDAYEFLTDPQRKKLWDQGHDREEVEQ
;
A
#
# COMPACT_ATOMS: atom_id res chain seq x y z
N LEU A 1 21.29 -15.00 -0.66
CA LEU A 1 20.64 -13.84 -0.04
C LEU A 1 19.43 -13.44 -0.90
N LYS A 2 18.21 -13.93 -0.58
CA LYS A 2 16.99 -13.71 -1.39
C LYS A 2 16.08 -12.57 -0.86
N LYS A 3 16.59 -11.67 -0.01
CA LYS A 3 15.81 -10.56 0.56
C LYS A 3 15.94 -9.24 -0.21
N ALA A 4 16.83 -9.15 -1.20
CA ALA A 4 17.18 -7.88 -1.83
C ALA A 4 16.17 -7.35 -2.87
N ASN A 5 15.15 -8.13 -3.25
CA ASN A 5 14.23 -7.74 -4.34
C ASN A 5 12.77 -8.08 -4.06
N ARG A 6 12.39 -8.31 -2.81
CA ARG A 6 10.97 -8.47 -2.46
C ARG A 6 10.31 -7.08 -2.50
N PRO A 7 9.28 -6.86 -3.33
CA PRO A 7 8.52 -5.62 -3.28
C PRO A 7 7.95 -5.48 -1.87
N ASN A 8 8.36 -4.45 -1.16
CA ASN A 8 7.97 -4.25 0.22
C ASN A 8 6.53 -3.75 0.22
N LEU A 9 5.56 -4.63 0.51
CA LEU A 9 4.13 -4.30 0.46
C LEU A 9 3.82 -3.08 1.36
N TYR A 10 4.53 -2.99 2.49
CA TYR A 10 4.51 -1.84 3.41
C TYR A 10 4.88 -0.53 2.72
N ALA A 11 5.93 -0.54 1.88
CA ALA A 11 6.38 0.64 1.15
C ALA A 11 5.38 1.13 0.09
N GLU A 12 4.51 0.26 -0.43
CA GLU A 12 3.42 0.66 -1.33
C GLU A 12 2.35 1.51 -0.60
N VAL A 13 2.05 1.18 0.66
CA VAL A 13 1.13 1.96 1.50
C VAL A 13 1.80 3.25 1.98
N GLY A 14 3.08 3.16 2.36
CA GLY A 14 3.85 4.31 2.76
C GLY A 14 5.34 4.01 2.92
N PRO A 15 6.23 4.94 2.51
CA PRO A 15 7.67 4.74 2.57
C PRO A 15 8.24 4.66 3.99
N ASP A 16 7.42 4.95 5.00
CA ASP A 16 7.77 4.96 6.41
C ASP A 16 7.33 3.67 7.13
N LEU A 17 6.71 2.73 6.39
CA LEU A 17 6.21 1.47 6.94
C LEU A 17 7.18 0.32 6.73
N ASP A 18 7.19 -0.58 7.70
CA ASP A 18 8.03 -1.77 7.78
C ASP A 18 7.25 -2.97 8.37
N GLU A 19 7.88 -4.14 8.43
CA GLU A 19 7.27 -5.37 8.96
C GLU A 19 6.78 -5.23 10.42
N ASN A 20 7.42 -4.36 11.22
CA ASN A 20 7.04 -4.07 12.60
C ASN A 20 5.99 -2.96 12.72
N SER A 21 5.63 -2.31 11.62
CA SER A 21 4.63 -1.24 11.64
C SER A 21 3.28 -1.75 12.14
N SER A 22 2.71 -1.00 13.06
CA SER A 22 1.39 -1.28 13.63
C SER A 22 0.27 -0.83 12.69
N GLU A 23 -0.93 -1.38 12.85
CA GLU A 23 -2.12 -0.98 12.09
C GLU A 23 -2.39 0.53 12.16
N GLN A 24 -2.05 1.16 13.30
CA GLN A 24 -2.16 2.61 13.47
C GLN A 24 -1.26 3.39 12.50
N GLU A 25 -0.03 2.93 12.29
CA GLU A 25 0.93 3.56 11.37
C GLU A 25 0.50 3.34 9.93
N MET A 26 0.09 2.12 9.59
CA MET A 26 -0.47 1.82 8.27
C MET A 26 -1.68 2.70 7.95
N LYS A 27 -2.62 2.85 8.90
CA LYS A 27 -3.79 3.72 8.75
C LYS A 27 -3.40 5.18 8.60
N LYS A 28 -2.37 5.64 9.32
CA LYS A 28 -1.85 7.01 9.23
C LYS A 28 -1.18 7.27 7.88
N ALA A 29 -0.36 6.34 7.39
CA ALA A 29 0.28 6.39 6.08
C ALA A 29 -0.77 6.34 4.96
N TYR A 30 -1.71 5.40 5.01
CA TYR A 30 -2.85 5.30 4.11
C TYR A 30 -3.62 6.63 4.06
N LYS A 31 -3.99 7.21 5.21
CA LYS A 31 -4.70 8.49 5.26
C LYS A 31 -3.89 9.63 4.63
N LYS A 32 -2.57 9.68 4.86
CA LYS A 32 -1.68 10.69 4.27
C LYS A 32 -1.56 10.53 2.76
N ALA A 33 -1.46 9.28 2.28
CA ALA A 33 -1.36 8.97 0.87
C ALA A 33 -2.70 9.17 0.14
N ALA A 34 -3.81 8.77 0.76
CA ALA A 34 -5.17 9.07 0.32
C ALA A 34 -5.37 10.57 0.17
N LEU A 35 -5.03 11.39 1.17
CA LEU A 35 -5.10 12.85 1.08
C LEU A 35 -4.14 13.46 0.03
N LYS A 36 -3.08 12.75 -0.35
CA LYS A 36 -2.13 13.18 -1.38
C LYS A 36 -2.63 12.84 -2.77
N TRP A 37 -3.29 11.69 -2.94
CA TRP A 37 -3.80 11.14 -4.20
C TRP A 37 -5.33 11.29 -4.36
N HIS A 38 -6.00 12.00 -3.46
CA HIS A 38 -7.47 12.13 -3.46
C HIS A 38 -7.95 12.88 -4.71
N PRO A 39 -8.94 12.35 -5.46
CA PRO A 39 -9.40 12.95 -6.72
C PRO A 39 -9.89 14.39 -6.58
N ASP A 40 -10.38 14.79 -5.40
CA ASP A 40 -10.72 16.20 -5.09
C ASP A 40 -9.55 17.17 -5.33
N ARG A 41 -8.32 16.78 -4.96
CA ARG A 41 -7.12 17.61 -5.17
C ARG A 41 -6.62 17.56 -6.61
N PHE A 42 -7.02 16.54 -7.36
CA PHE A 42 -6.72 16.41 -8.78
C PHE A 42 -7.86 16.87 -9.68
N SER A 43 -8.99 17.32 -9.11
CA SER A 43 -10.15 17.77 -9.87
C SER A 43 -9.80 18.94 -10.81
N THR A 44 -8.91 19.83 -10.35
CA THR A 44 -8.37 20.98 -11.09
C THR A 44 -7.10 20.69 -11.90
N LYS A 45 -6.62 19.44 -11.88
CA LYS A 45 -5.38 18.99 -12.51
C LYS A 45 -5.65 18.30 -13.85
N SER A 46 -4.60 18.11 -14.65
CA SER A 46 -4.67 17.43 -15.94
C SER A 46 -5.11 15.96 -15.81
N ASP A 47 -5.72 15.42 -16.87
CA ASP A 47 -6.16 14.02 -16.96
C ASP A 47 -5.06 13.00 -16.62
N GLU A 48 -3.82 13.28 -17.03
CA GLU A 48 -2.67 12.43 -16.68
C GLU A 48 -2.41 12.38 -15.17
N GLU A 49 -2.55 13.49 -14.45
CA GLU A 49 -2.36 13.50 -13.00
C GLU A 49 -3.53 12.81 -12.29
N LYS A 50 -4.77 12.96 -12.80
CA LYS A 50 -5.94 12.22 -12.31
C LYS A 50 -5.75 10.72 -12.47
N SER A 51 -5.34 10.27 -13.64
CA SER A 51 -5.06 8.85 -13.92
C SER A 51 -3.93 8.31 -13.03
N LYS A 52 -2.83 9.06 -12.88
CA LYS A 52 -1.74 8.70 -11.96
C LYS A 52 -2.22 8.61 -10.51
N ALA A 53 -3.05 9.56 -10.07
CA ALA A 53 -3.60 9.57 -8.73
C ALA A 53 -4.51 8.36 -8.48
N GLU A 54 -5.37 8.00 -9.44
CA GLU A 54 -6.23 6.83 -9.34
C GLU A 54 -5.42 5.53 -9.27
N VAL A 55 -4.40 5.36 -10.13
CA VAL A 55 -3.50 4.20 -10.12
C VAL A 55 -2.77 4.09 -8.78
N GLN A 56 -2.21 5.20 -8.28
CA GLN A 56 -1.50 5.18 -6.99
C GLN A 56 -2.45 4.91 -5.84
N PHE A 57 -3.62 5.55 -5.83
CA PHE A 57 -4.64 5.32 -4.82
C PHE A 57 -5.08 3.86 -4.77
N LYS A 58 -5.31 3.24 -5.94
CA LYS A 58 -5.66 1.82 -6.04
C LYS A 58 -4.56 0.92 -5.47
N LYS A 59 -3.29 1.16 -5.81
CA LYS A 59 -2.16 0.40 -5.26
C LYS A 59 -2.04 0.53 -3.74
N ILE A 60 -2.16 1.75 -3.22
CA ILE A 60 -2.12 2.03 -1.79
C ILE A 60 -3.27 1.32 -1.07
N ASN A 61 -4.47 1.37 -1.64
CA ASN A 61 -5.65 0.72 -1.06
C ASN A 61 -5.51 -0.80 -1.04
N ASP A 62 -5.06 -1.40 -2.14
CA ASP A 62 -4.84 -2.83 -2.26
C ASP A 62 -3.78 -3.34 -1.26
N ALA A 63 -2.63 -2.67 -1.20
CA ALA A 63 -1.58 -2.99 -0.24
C ALA A 63 -2.04 -2.77 1.21
N TYR A 64 -2.86 -1.74 1.46
CA TYR A 64 -3.42 -1.50 2.79
C TYR A 64 -4.36 -2.63 3.18
N GLU A 65 -5.36 -2.96 2.35
CA GLU A 65 -6.33 -4.05 2.57
C GLU A 65 -5.63 -5.39 2.83
N PHE A 66 -4.56 -5.66 2.09
CA PHE A 66 -3.75 -6.85 2.30
C PHE A 66 -3.08 -6.85 3.68
N LEU A 67 -2.45 -5.75 4.08
CA LEU A 67 -1.71 -5.67 5.33
C LEU A 67 -2.62 -5.54 6.56
N THR A 68 -3.83 -4.98 6.42
CA THR A 68 -4.80 -4.89 7.53
C THR A 68 -5.49 -6.22 7.78
N ASP A 69 -5.47 -7.14 6.83
CA ASP A 69 -5.96 -8.49 7.08
C ASP A 69 -4.91 -9.29 7.87
N PRO A 70 -5.24 -9.75 9.10
CA PRO A 70 -4.28 -10.44 9.96
C PRO A 70 -3.84 -11.79 9.38
N GLN A 71 -4.66 -12.43 8.54
CA GLN A 71 -4.35 -13.70 7.91
C GLN A 71 -3.36 -13.49 6.77
N ARG A 72 -3.62 -12.50 5.90
CA ARG A 72 -2.73 -12.11 4.79
C ARG A 72 -1.40 -11.56 5.28
N LYS A 73 -1.43 -10.66 6.28
CA LYS A 73 -0.22 -10.15 6.94
C LYS A 73 0.64 -11.28 7.50
N LYS A 74 0.03 -12.25 8.18
CA LYS A 74 0.74 -13.39 8.77
C LYS A 74 1.41 -14.24 7.69
N LEU A 75 0.73 -14.51 6.57
CA LEU A 75 1.32 -15.26 5.46
C LEU A 75 2.50 -14.50 4.84
N TRP A 76 2.36 -13.19 4.62
CA TRP A 76 3.45 -12.36 4.12
C TRP A 76 4.67 -12.33 5.07
N ASP A 77 4.42 -12.22 6.37
CA ASP A 77 5.45 -12.25 7.41
C ASP A 77 6.16 -13.62 7.48
N GLN A 78 5.41 -14.70 7.25
CA GLN A 78 5.93 -16.06 7.09
C GLN A 78 6.73 -16.25 5.79
N GLY A 79 6.72 -15.26 4.89
CA GLY A 79 7.50 -15.24 3.67
C GLY A 79 6.79 -15.78 2.44
N HIS A 80 5.45 -15.93 2.49
CA HIS A 80 4.61 -16.21 1.33
C HIS A 80 4.57 -15.01 0.39
N ASP A 81 4.52 -15.27 -0.92
CA ASP A 81 4.43 -14.22 -1.94
C ASP A 81 3.00 -13.69 -2.07
N ARG A 82 2.85 -12.44 -2.52
CA ARG A 82 1.55 -11.74 -2.63
C ARG A 82 0.53 -12.55 -3.41
N GLU A 83 0.96 -13.16 -4.52
CA GLU A 83 0.11 -13.99 -5.39
C GLU A 83 -0.42 -15.26 -4.71
N GLU A 84 0.29 -15.78 -3.71
CA GLU A 84 -0.12 -16.99 -2.98
C GLU A 84 -1.10 -16.67 -1.85
N VAL A 85 -1.07 -15.42 -1.37
CA VAL A 85 -1.96 -14.92 -0.33
C VAL A 85 -3.27 -14.35 -0.91
N GLU A 86 -3.27 -13.96 -2.19
CA GLU A 86 -4.46 -13.52 -2.92
C GLU A 86 -5.26 -14.65 -3.61
N GLN A 87 -4.72 -15.88 -3.64
CA GLN A 87 -5.36 -17.07 -4.26
C GLN A 87 -6.44 -17.73 -3.41
#